data_AF-A0A970P321-F1
#
_entry.id   AF-A0A970P321-F1
#
_cell.length_a   1.000
_cell.length_b   1.000
_cell.length_c   1.000
_cell.angle_alpha   90.00
_cell.angle_beta   90.00
_cell.angle_gamma   90.00
#
_symmetry.space_group_name_H-M   'P 1'
#
loop_
_entity.id
_entity.type
_entity.pdbx_description
1 polymer ?
#
loop_
_entity_poly.entity_id
_entity_poly.type
_entity_poly.pdbx_seq_one_letter_code
_entity_poly.pdbx_strand_id
1 'polypeptide(L)'
;DLSINVKTDFATVAVSSLTDEPINSSSNMLLTAVGRAENTDSKYNEDRTRQLDPGHGPIQVEIIEAVVKIKTDKTRLRVMSVNPQGVITGYIPSEYKDGVFSFEIGKEFQSMYYLIQDL
;
A
#
# COMPACT_ATOMS: atom_id res chain seq x y z
N ASP A 1 8.40 -2.37 14.82
CA ASP A 1 7.61 -3.53 14.35
C ASP A 1 7.44 -3.58 12.84
N LEU A 2 7.36 -2.44 12.15
CA LEU A 2 7.31 -2.35 10.69
C LEU A 2 8.69 -2.01 10.09
N SER A 3 9.03 -2.65 8.97
CA SER A 3 10.16 -2.32 8.11
C SER A 3 9.67 -2.31 6.66
N ILE A 4 10.02 -1.25 5.92
CA ILE A 4 9.63 -1.07 4.52
C ILE A 4 10.90 -0.75 3.74
N ASN A 5 11.18 -1.52 2.70
CA ASN A 5 12.22 -1.22 1.72
C ASN A 5 11.52 -0.79 0.42
N VAL A 6 11.50 0.52 0.18
CA VAL A 6 10.86 1.14 -0.98
C VAL A 6 11.87 1.22 -2.12
N LYS A 7 11.42 0.86 -3.33
CA LYS A 7 12.22 0.94 -4.57
C LYS A 7 12.01 2.23 -5.36
N THR A 8 10.91 2.94 -5.09
CA THR A 8 10.60 4.25 -5.68
C THR A 8 11.30 5.39 -4.91
N ASP A 9 11.57 6.50 -5.59
CA ASP A 9 12.29 7.65 -5.01
C ASP A 9 11.54 8.27 -3.81
N PHE A 10 10.21 8.29 -3.88
CA PHE A 10 9.34 8.83 -2.84
C PHE A 10 8.14 7.91 -2.65
N ALA A 11 7.69 7.79 -1.40
CA ALA A 11 6.47 7.08 -1.05
C ALA A 11 5.93 7.58 0.29
N THR A 12 4.61 7.65 0.40
CA THR A 12 3.92 7.64 1.69
C THR A 12 3.36 6.24 1.91
N VAL A 13 3.75 5.62 3.03
CA VAL A 13 3.28 4.29 3.40
C VAL A 13 2.74 4.34 4.83
N ALA A 14 1.51 3.85 5.00
CA ALA A 14 0.85 3.77 6.29
C ALA A 14 0.27 2.36 6.50
N VAL A 15 0.42 1.82 7.71
CA VAL A 15 -0.26 0.59 8.15
C VAL A 15 -1.19 0.97 9.29
N SER A 16 -2.47 0.66 9.12
CA SER A 16 -3.51 0.89 10.14
C SER A 16 -4.05 -0.44 10.61
N SER A 17 -4.16 -0.61 11.93
CA SER A 17 -5.00 -1.69 12.48
C SER A 17 -6.46 -1.33 12.22
N LEU A 18 -7.25 -2.32 11.80
CA LEU A 18 -8.70 -2.23 11.68
C LEU A 18 -9.39 -2.93 12.87
N THR A 19 -8.64 -3.14 13.95
CA THR A 19 -9.08 -3.68 15.25
C THR A 19 -8.60 -2.77 16.37
N ASP A 20 -8.94 -3.10 17.62
CA ASP A 20 -8.42 -2.40 18.80
C ASP A 20 -6.99 -2.85 19.19
N GLU A 21 -6.46 -3.89 18.52
CA GLU A 21 -5.13 -4.43 18.80
C GLU A 21 -4.03 -3.63 18.09
N PRO A 22 -2.82 -3.54 18.68
CA PRO A 22 -1.65 -2.97 17.99
C PRO A 22 -1.29 -3.78 16.74
N ILE A 23 -0.54 -3.17 15.82
CA ILE A 23 -0.14 -3.78 14.53
C ILE A 23 0.48 -5.17 14.69
N ASN A 24 1.28 -5.39 15.73
CA ASN A 24 1.97 -6.67 15.95
C ASN A 24 1.03 -7.81 16.40
N SER A 25 -0.18 -7.51 16.88
CA SER A 25 -1.17 -8.50 17.32
C SER A 25 -2.53 -8.38 16.60
N SER A 26 -2.63 -7.52 15.58
CA SER A 26 -3.87 -7.30 14.85
C SER A 26 -4.15 -8.40 13.83
N SER A 27 -5.39 -8.90 13.81
CA SER A 27 -5.88 -9.86 12.83
C SER A 27 -6.41 -9.23 11.55
N ASN A 28 -6.50 -7.89 11.48
CA ASN A 28 -7.04 -7.17 10.34
C ASN A 28 -6.38 -5.80 10.23
N MET A 29 -5.64 -5.56 9.15
CA MET A 29 -4.91 -4.32 8.91
C MET A 29 -5.12 -3.83 7.48
N LEU A 30 -4.97 -2.52 7.30
CA LEU A 30 -4.92 -1.87 5.99
C LEU A 30 -3.55 -1.23 5.79
N LEU A 31 -2.84 -1.68 4.77
CA LEU A 31 -1.65 -1.02 4.24
C LEU A 31 -2.09 -0.09 3.10
N THR A 32 -1.72 1.19 3.21
CA THR A 32 -1.86 2.18 2.15
C THR A 32 -0.48 2.60 1.69
N ALA A 33 -0.20 2.53 0.38
CA ALA A 33 1.05 2.94 -0.22
C ALA A 33 0.77 3.81 -1.45
N VAL A 34 1.25 5.05 -1.43
CA VAL A 34 0.94 6.04 -2.46
C VAL A 34 2.19 6.86 -2.80
N GLY A 35 2.46 7.02 -4.10
CA GLY A 35 3.47 7.93 -4.62
C GLY A 35 2.85 9.27 -4.98
N ARG A 36 3.23 9.81 -6.14
CA ARG A 36 2.55 10.98 -6.71
C ARG A 36 1.10 10.62 -7.08
N ALA A 37 0.20 11.55 -6.87
CA ALA A 37 -1.22 11.41 -7.24
C ALA A 37 -1.70 12.69 -7.91
N GLU A 38 -2.16 12.58 -9.14
CA GLU A 38 -2.58 13.73 -9.96
C GLU A 38 -3.84 13.40 -10.75
N ASN A 39 -4.66 14.40 -11.05
CA ASN A 39 -5.78 14.22 -11.96
C ASN A 39 -5.26 13.91 -13.38
N THR A 40 -6.03 13.12 -14.12
CA THR A 40 -5.79 12.87 -15.54
C THR A 40 -5.74 14.21 -16.29
N ASP A 41 -4.72 14.36 -17.14
CA ASP A 41 -4.45 15.54 -17.96
C ASP A 41 -4.20 16.85 -17.19
N SER A 42 -3.87 16.79 -15.89
CA SER A 42 -3.44 17.97 -15.15
C SER A 42 -2.16 18.56 -15.73
N LYS A 43 -2.05 19.90 -15.76
CA LYS A 43 -0.91 20.63 -16.33
C LYS A 43 -0.32 21.59 -15.31
N TYR A 44 0.99 21.64 -15.29
CA TYR A 44 1.78 22.55 -14.47
C TYR A 44 2.70 23.38 -15.36
N ASN A 45 3.23 24.47 -14.80
CA ASN A 45 4.36 25.18 -15.39
C ASN A 45 5.64 24.31 -15.39
N GLU A 46 6.69 24.75 -16.09
CA GLU A 46 7.90 23.94 -16.34
C GLU A 46 8.60 23.45 -15.06
N ASP A 47 8.61 24.26 -14.00
CA ASP A 47 9.21 23.92 -12.70
C ASP A 47 8.24 23.19 -11.76
N ARG A 48 7.01 22.90 -12.22
CA ARG A 48 5.92 22.26 -11.47
C ARG A 48 5.53 22.95 -10.15
N THR A 49 5.77 24.25 -10.02
CA THR A 49 5.41 25.02 -8.80
C THR A 49 3.99 25.59 -8.83
N ARG A 50 3.34 25.63 -9.99
CA ARG A 50 2.00 26.18 -10.19
C ARG A 50 1.16 25.30 -11.11
N GLN A 51 -0.02 24.92 -10.65
CA GLN A 51 -1.02 24.24 -11.47
C GLN A 51 -1.64 25.25 -12.45
N LEU A 52 -1.59 24.93 -13.74
CA LEU A 52 -2.17 25.72 -14.84
C LEU A 52 -3.55 25.20 -15.23
N ASP A 53 -3.71 23.87 -15.19
CA ASP A 53 -4.96 23.18 -15.47
C ASP A 53 -5.12 22.02 -14.47
N PRO A 54 -6.22 21.97 -13.70
CA PRO A 54 -6.46 20.87 -12.75
C PRO A 54 -6.78 19.53 -13.42
N GLY A 55 -7.00 19.48 -14.74
CA GLY A 55 -7.36 18.25 -15.45
C GLY A 55 -8.75 17.74 -15.05
N HIS A 56 -8.96 16.43 -15.11
CA HIS A 56 -10.19 15.79 -14.68
C HIS A 56 -9.96 14.43 -14.01
N GLY A 57 -10.99 13.91 -13.34
CA GLY A 57 -10.95 12.55 -12.82
C GLY A 57 -10.85 11.50 -13.95
N PRO A 58 -10.29 10.30 -13.70
CA PRO A 58 -9.84 9.82 -12.40
C PRO A 58 -8.46 10.36 -12.00
N ILE A 59 -8.14 10.25 -10.70
CA ILE A 59 -6.79 10.47 -10.17
C ILE A 59 -5.91 9.31 -10.62
N GLN A 60 -4.76 9.61 -11.21
CA GLN A 60 -3.69 8.69 -11.53
C GLN A 60 -2.70 8.66 -10.38
N VAL A 61 -2.42 7.46 -9.88
CA VAL A 61 -1.57 7.25 -8.72
C VAL A 61 -0.34 6.46 -9.15
N GLU A 62 0.84 6.99 -8.82
CA GLU A 62 2.11 6.27 -8.92
C GLU A 62 2.11 5.10 -7.94
N ILE A 63 2.28 3.89 -8.48
CA ILE A 63 2.32 2.66 -7.70
C ILE A 63 3.64 2.57 -6.96
N ILE A 64 3.56 2.20 -5.68
CA ILE A 64 4.74 1.99 -4.85
C ILE A 64 5.16 0.53 -4.90
N GLU A 65 6.38 0.30 -5.40
CA GLU A 65 7.06 -0.98 -5.25
C GLU A 65 7.85 -1.02 -3.94
N ALA A 66 7.53 -1.98 -3.08
CA ALA A 66 8.21 -2.11 -1.79
C ALA A 66 8.16 -3.54 -1.25
N VAL A 67 9.20 -3.90 -0.49
CA VAL A 67 9.17 -5.08 0.39
C VAL A 67 8.72 -4.64 1.77
N VAL A 68 7.64 -5.24 2.26
CA VAL A 68 7.03 -4.95 3.56
C VAL A 68 7.34 -6.10 4.52
N LYS A 69 7.76 -5.75 5.74
CA LYS A 69 8.00 -6.72 6.82
C LYS A 69 7.36 -6.22 8.11
N ILE A 70 6.53 -7.06 8.73
CA ILE A 70 5.81 -6.78 9.97
C ILE A 70 6.21 -7.83 11.00
N LYS A 71 6.73 -7.40 12.14
CA LYS A 71 6.87 -8.27 13.31
C LYS A 71 5.48 -8.50 13.91
N THR A 72 5.06 -9.75 14.04
CA THR A 72 3.71 -10.08 14.51
C THR A 72 3.66 -11.47 15.16
N ASP A 73 2.71 -11.65 16.08
CA ASP A 73 2.36 -12.95 16.65
C ASP A 73 1.37 -13.76 15.77
N LYS A 74 0.79 -13.12 14.74
CA LYS A 74 -0.14 -13.76 13.81
C LYS A 74 0.59 -14.56 12.76
N THR A 75 0.40 -15.88 12.80
CA THR A 75 1.12 -16.83 11.95
C THR A 75 0.39 -17.16 10.64
N ARG A 76 -0.88 -16.77 10.51
CA ARG A 76 -1.76 -17.15 9.39
C ARG A 76 -2.32 -15.93 8.63
N LEU A 77 -1.57 -14.84 8.60
CA LEU A 77 -1.92 -13.67 7.79
C LEU A 77 -1.83 -13.95 6.29
N ARG A 78 -2.74 -13.33 5.53
CA ARG A 78 -2.73 -13.24 4.06
C ARG A 78 -2.83 -11.78 3.63
N VAL A 79 -2.37 -11.47 2.42
CA VAL A 79 -2.44 -10.12 1.84
C VAL A 79 -3.29 -10.12 0.58
N MET A 80 -4.19 -9.14 0.49
CA MET A 80 -5.07 -8.93 -0.66
C MET A 80 -4.91 -7.50 -1.16
N SER A 81 -4.64 -7.33 -2.45
CA SER A 81 -4.83 -6.03 -3.10
C SER A 81 -6.32 -5.71 -3.18
N VAL A 82 -6.68 -4.45 -2.90
CA VAL A 82 -8.06 -3.98 -3.06
C VAL A 82 -8.11 -2.69 -3.85
N ASN A 83 -9.13 -2.51 -4.68
CA ASN A 83 -9.35 -1.26 -5.39
C ASN A 83 -9.96 -0.17 -4.46
N PRO A 84 -10.12 1.08 -4.93
CA PRO A 84 -10.73 2.15 -4.12
C PRO A 84 -12.18 1.88 -3.68
N GLN A 85 -12.87 0.90 -4.27
CA GLN A 85 -14.21 0.46 -3.87
C GLN A 85 -14.17 -0.68 -2.83
N GLY A 86 -12.98 -1.09 -2.37
CA GLY A 86 -12.81 -2.18 -1.41
C GLY A 86 -12.95 -3.58 -2.01
N VAL A 87 -12.97 -3.71 -3.34
CA VAL A 87 -13.08 -5.00 -4.02
C VAL A 87 -11.69 -5.62 -4.14
N ILE A 88 -11.57 -6.91 -3.77
CA ILE A 88 -10.33 -7.67 -3.91
C ILE A 88 -9.97 -7.82 -5.38
N THR A 89 -8.75 -7.41 -5.73
CA THR A 89 -8.21 -7.49 -7.09
C THR A 89 -7.17 -8.60 -7.26
N GLY A 90 -6.69 -9.18 -6.15
CA GLY A 90 -5.72 -10.27 -6.18
C GLY A 90 -5.08 -10.55 -4.82
N TYR A 91 -4.46 -11.72 -4.71
CA TYR A 91 -3.79 -12.20 -3.50
C TYR A 91 -2.28 -12.06 -3.68
N ILE A 92 -1.63 -11.40 -2.73
CA ILE A 92 -0.19 -11.18 -2.76
C ILE A 92 0.50 -12.35 -2.07
N PRO A 93 1.49 -12.99 -2.70
CA PRO A 93 2.33 -13.98 -2.04
C PRO A 93 2.99 -13.40 -0.78
N SER A 94 2.92 -14.14 0.31
CA SER A 94 3.45 -13.72 1.61
C SER A 94 4.07 -14.88 2.36
N GLU A 95 5.05 -14.60 3.20
CA GLU A 95 5.73 -15.58 4.04
C GLU A 95 5.74 -15.12 5.49
N TYR A 96 5.46 -16.04 6.41
CA TYR A 96 5.71 -15.86 7.84
C TYR A 96 6.90 -16.73 8.25
N LYS A 97 7.92 -16.11 8.86
CA LYS A 97 9.12 -16.80 9.35
C LYS A 97 9.68 -16.09 10.58
N ASP A 98 9.97 -16.86 11.63
CA ASP A 98 10.66 -16.40 12.84
C ASP A 98 10.08 -15.10 13.46
N GLY A 99 8.74 -14.99 13.53
CA GLY A 99 8.08 -13.80 14.10
C GLY A 99 7.88 -12.64 13.11
N VAL A 100 8.20 -12.82 11.84
CA VAL A 100 8.12 -11.78 10.81
C VAL A 100 7.25 -12.24 9.65
N PHE A 101 6.20 -11.47 9.37
CA PHE A 101 5.39 -11.58 8.16
C PHE A 101 5.94 -10.67 7.07
N SER A 102 6.12 -11.18 5.86
CA SER A 102 6.76 -10.44 4.76
C SER A 102 6.10 -10.69 3.41
N PHE A 103 6.06 -9.65 2.58
CA PHE A 103 5.46 -9.66 1.25
C PHE A 103 5.99 -8.49 0.41
N GLU A 104 5.76 -8.53 -0.90
CA GLU A 104 6.16 -7.48 -1.85
C GLU A 104 4.92 -6.87 -2.51
N ILE A 105 4.86 -5.54 -2.59
CA ILE A 105 3.79 -4.78 -3.24
C ILE A 105 4.27 -4.10 -4.52
N GLY A 106 3.34 -3.70 -5.38
CA GLY A 106 3.59 -2.87 -6.58
C GLY A 106 4.08 -3.61 -7.83
N LYS A 107 4.56 -4.85 -7.72
CA LYS A 107 4.99 -5.65 -8.88
C LYS A 107 3.82 -6.35 -9.59
N GLU A 108 2.95 -6.99 -8.81
CA GLU A 108 1.74 -7.67 -9.28
C GLU A 108 0.55 -7.17 -8.47
N PHE A 109 -0.64 -7.20 -9.07
CA PHE A 109 -1.88 -6.71 -8.46
C PHE A 109 -1.71 -5.30 -7.84
N GLN A 110 -1.24 -4.38 -8.69
CA GLN A 110 -0.91 -3.01 -8.34
C GLN A 110 -2.12 -2.31 -7.71
N SER A 111 -1.91 -1.76 -6.52
CA SER A 111 -2.94 -0.97 -5.84
C SER A 111 -2.30 0.01 -4.87
N MET A 112 -3.07 1.04 -4.51
CA MET A 112 -2.79 1.89 -3.37
C MET A 112 -3.10 1.20 -2.03
N TYR A 113 -4.02 0.22 -2.03
CA TYR A 113 -4.55 -0.39 -0.82
C TYR A 113 -4.32 -1.91 -0.80
N TYR A 114 -3.87 -2.40 0.34
CA TYR A 114 -3.69 -3.82 0.61
C TYR A 114 -4.29 -4.18 1.98
N LEU A 115 -5.24 -5.10 2.01
CA LEU A 115 -5.78 -5.68 3.23
C LEU A 115 -4.90 -6.85 3.69
N ILE A 116 -4.56 -6.86 4.97
CA ILE A 116 -3.79 -7.92 5.61
C ILE A 116 -4.67 -8.54 6.69
N GLN A 117 -5.01 -9.82 6.54
CA GLN A 117 -6.01 -10.47 7.40
C GLN A 117 -5.58 -11.87 7.80
N ASP A 118 -5.93 -12.25 9.02
CA ASP A 118 -5.77 -13.63 9.51
C ASP A 118 -6.76 -14.59 8.82
N LEU A 119 -6.35 -15.84 8.64
CA LEU A 119 -7.11 -16.89 7.93
C LEU A 119 -8.05 -17.70 8.82
#